data_AF-A0A651GMB8-F1
#
_entry.id   AF-A0A651GMB8-F1
#
_cell.length_a   1.000
_cell.length_b   1.000
_cell.length_c   1.000
_cell.angle_alpha   90.00
_cell.angle_beta   90.00
_cell.angle_gamma   90.00
#
_symmetry.space_group_name_H-M   'P 1'
#
loop_
_entity.id
_entity.type
_entity.pdbx_description
1 polymer ?
#
loop_
_entity_poly.entity_id
_entity_poly.type
_entity_poly.pdbx_seq_one_letter_code
_entity_poly.pdbx_strand_id
1 'polypeptide(L)'
;MKKVYLGLLGFAMAGSVVAQQPRTESPAQEYGLREAAPVERVEKPVQSGQRDVLWSEDFADGFDGPNGTWTTAGANGDIWEYTTQIQAACWSGGADAAAQMSTRENGFMLFHADDFNCINPGPPQQFNQDPLAGELISPSIDLSDQPAVLLSFEHWFRHCCSAMFEVWVSVSNDGGATWTDYNVTGNTPANDYNENNLHSVNISAAAANQSDVLIKFVWNATGSSSHYFWAIDDITLEIPPDDDMALEGTPVYSIHDPTEDMWDNLEYSVYDINQVRPLVFSASASNVGATEQTGVFLEVVVSDGAGYETTLTSGSLNMPVGEIATFTLDPYTPPSTPGTYTVTYTINQDQEDANPGNNSATRTFAISDGEFARDGGALSAFVNLGLDEYWGGNGFYFTEAGSIHCIGGALFNDSEIGAFFDFELRAFSATGLDFVANTDLGTVTQSMLNGSGGNNFTYLWIETGAVPVFPGDEYVPMFHHFGGAEPVYVGINGTSPDFSSYVIAEFETQSCAPCYTTSTYMVRIGMSEEFCESMIEEVEEPNSVASLEKVSIYELFPNPTRGITTVEYSLLDNSRVVMFMFDMNGRIVYSNDLGVVGAGDYRHELNFSNLAAGTYTFSIKVNDKHETKQVMIR
;
A
#
# COMPACT_ATOMS: atom_id res chain seq x y z
N MET A 1 10.57 77.96 18.03
CA MET A 1 10.46 77.71 19.50
C MET A 1 8.95 77.55 19.78
N LYS A 2 8.38 76.43 20.22
CA LYS A 2 8.81 75.41 21.20
C LYS A 2 8.21 74.03 20.86
N LYS A 3 9.08 73.03 20.88
CA LYS A 3 8.98 71.64 21.39
C LYS A 3 7.59 70.97 21.49
N VAL A 4 7.42 69.91 20.69
CA VAL A 4 6.47 68.81 20.91
C VAL A 4 7.17 67.76 21.79
N TYR A 5 6.47 67.27 22.82
CA TYR A 5 6.95 66.22 23.72
C TYR A 5 6.38 64.85 23.33
N LEU A 6 7.26 63.85 23.43
CA LEU A 6 7.02 62.41 23.29
C LEU A 6 5.90 61.90 24.21
N GLY A 7 5.05 61.03 23.66
CA GLY A 7 4.37 59.97 24.40
C GLY A 7 4.66 58.64 23.72
N LEU A 8 5.51 57.81 24.34
CA LEU A 8 5.73 56.41 23.96
C LEU A 8 4.47 55.60 24.26
N LEU A 9 3.95 54.88 23.26
CA LEU A 9 3.10 53.71 23.43
C LEU A 9 3.71 52.61 22.58
N GLY A 10 4.49 51.74 23.23
CA GLY A 10 5.01 50.52 22.62
C GLY A 10 3.92 49.47 22.60
N PHE A 11 3.44 49.12 21.40
CA PHE A 11 2.77 47.86 21.16
C PHE A 11 3.85 46.86 20.70
N ALA A 12 4.20 45.93 21.56
CA ALA A 12 4.97 44.75 21.18
C ALA A 12 3.99 43.76 20.53
N MET A 13 4.05 43.64 19.20
CA MET A 13 3.52 42.45 18.53
C MET A 13 4.50 41.31 18.81
N ALA A 14 4.06 40.34 19.62
CA ALA A 14 4.71 39.05 19.70
C ALA A 14 4.39 38.30 18.40
N GLY A 15 5.30 38.36 17.43
CA GLY A 15 5.31 37.39 16.34
C GLY A 15 5.78 36.06 16.92
N SER A 16 4.89 35.07 16.97
CA SER A 16 5.27 33.68 17.16
C SER A 16 6.06 33.25 15.93
N VAL A 17 7.38 33.25 16.05
CA VAL A 17 8.24 32.50 15.15
C VAL A 17 8.08 31.03 15.57
N VAL A 18 7.31 30.27 14.81
CA VAL A 18 7.41 28.80 14.86
C VAL A 18 8.73 28.47 14.20
N ALA A 19 9.75 28.21 15.01
CA ALA A 19 10.97 27.61 14.52
C ALA A 19 10.64 26.15 14.19
N GLN A 20 10.55 25.80 12.91
CA GLN A 20 10.66 24.41 12.48
C GLN A 20 12.04 23.92 12.93
N GLN A 21 12.08 23.10 13.98
CA GLN A 21 13.27 22.32 14.28
C GLN A 21 13.31 21.17 13.27
N PRO A 22 14.41 20.99 12.51
CA PRO A 22 14.59 19.77 11.74
C PRO A 22 14.67 18.61 12.74
N ARG A 23 13.66 17.74 12.75
CA ARG A 23 13.72 16.47 13.46
C ARG A 23 14.53 15.52 12.58
N THR A 24 15.69 15.12 13.08
CA THR A 24 16.49 14.06 12.47
C THR A 24 15.68 12.78 12.45
N GLU A 25 15.49 12.22 11.26
CA GLU A 25 14.92 10.91 11.00
C GLU A 25 15.45 9.87 12.01
N SER A 26 14.54 9.20 12.70
CA SER A 26 14.85 7.89 13.26
C SER A 26 14.97 6.93 12.07
N PRO A 27 16.03 6.12 11.97
CA PRO A 27 16.19 5.17 10.87
C PRO A 27 15.21 4.01 11.08
N ALA A 28 13.92 4.22 10.79
CA ALA A 28 12.98 3.11 10.66
C ALA A 28 13.32 2.38 9.35
N GLN A 29 13.55 1.06 9.46
CA GLN A 29 13.86 0.22 8.32
C GLN A 29 12.57 -0.07 7.53
N GLU A 30 12.63 -0.05 6.21
CA GLU A 30 11.53 -0.55 5.37
C GLU A 30 11.35 -2.05 5.63
N TYR A 31 10.10 -2.47 5.87
CA TYR A 31 9.75 -3.87 6.04
C TYR A 31 8.70 -4.28 5.01
N GLY A 32 9.13 -5.01 3.98
CA GLY A 32 8.23 -5.59 2.99
C GLY A 32 7.31 -6.62 3.64
N LEU A 33 6.00 -6.35 3.63
CA LEU A 33 5.01 -7.31 4.09
C LEU A 33 4.93 -8.48 3.10
N ARG A 34 4.76 -9.70 3.61
CA ARG A 34 4.42 -10.84 2.77
C ARG A 34 2.94 -10.74 2.43
N GLU A 35 2.66 -10.20 1.26
CA GLU A 35 1.31 -10.13 0.69
C GLU A 35 0.92 -11.47 0.05
N ALA A 36 -0.32 -11.92 0.25
CA ALA A 36 -0.91 -12.95 -0.58
C ALA A 36 -1.47 -12.30 -1.86
N ALA A 37 -1.39 -13.04 -2.98
CA ALA A 37 -1.56 -12.55 -4.36
C ALA A 37 -2.62 -11.42 -4.55
N PRO A 38 -2.23 -10.29 -5.18
CA PRO A 38 -3.12 -9.16 -5.44
C PRO A 38 -4.16 -9.47 -6.54
N VAL A 39 -5.19 -8.62 -6.64
CA VAL A 39 -6.24 -8.71 -7.67
C VAL A 39 -6.09 -7.57 -8.68
N GLU A 40 -6.07 -7.95 -9.96
CA GLU A 40 -5.81 -7.16 -11.17
C GLU A 40 -6.63 -5.87 -11.30
N ARG A 41 -5.99 -4.81 -11.83
CA ARG A 41 -6.64 -3.59 -12.31
C ARG A 41 -6.33 -3.43 -13.80
N VAL A 42 -7.36 -3.63 -14.61
CA VAL A 42 -7.30 -3.60 -16.08
C VAL A 42 -6.90 -2.23 -16.59
N GLU A 43 -5.70 -2.12 -17.16
CA GLU A 43 -5.38 -1.02 -18.08
C GLU A 43 -5.90 -1.32 -19.48
N LYS A 44 -6.40 -0.27 -20.14
CA LYS A 44 -7.01 -0.40 -21.46
C LYS A 44 -5.93 -0.44 -22.54
N PRO A 45 -6.01 -1.36 -23.51
CA PRO A 45 -5.06 -1.40 -24.60
C PRO A 45 -5.19 -0.16 -25.49
N VAL A 46 -4.05 0.42 -25.87
CA VAL A 46 -3.95 1.43 -26.92
C VAL A 46 -4.27 0.74 -28.25
N GLN A 47 -5.33 1.17 -28.94
CA GLN A 47 -5.63 0.68 -30.29
C GLN A 47 -4.66 1.32 -31.29
N SER A 48 -3.91 0.49 -32.03
CA SER A 48 -3.08 0.97 -33.13
C SER A 48 -3.94 1.43 -34.32
N GLY A 49 -4.05 2.73 -34.53
CA GLY A 49 -4.33 3.28 -35.87
C GLY A 49 -3.17 2.95 -36.83
N GLN A 50 -3.40 3.02 -38.15
CA GLN A 50 -2.32 2.87 -39.14
C GLN A 50 -1.22 3.92 -38.87
N ARG A 51 -0.08 3.47 -38.36
CA ARG A 51 1.14 4.28 -38.19
C ARG A 51 2.12 3.99 -39.32
N ASP A 52 2.92 4.99 -39.68
CA ASP A 52 3.97 4.84 -40.69
C ASP A 52 5.17 4.11 -40.07
N VAL A 53 5.37 2.84 -40.46
CA VAL A 53 6.49 2.00 -39.98
C VAL A 53 7.79 2.45 -40.64
N LEU A 54 8.75 2.82 -39.80
CA LEU A 54 10.10 3.27 -40.15
C LEU A 54 11.07 2.09 -40.26
N TRP A 55 10.95 1.13 -39.34
CA TRP A 55 11.83 -0.02 -39.21
C TRP A 55 11.10 -1.15 -38.46
N SER A 56 11.46 -2.41 -38.70
CA SER A 56 10.86 -3.56 -38.00
C SER A 56 11.80 -4.75 -37.89
N GLU A 57 11.65 -5.54 -36.83
CA GLU A 57 12.35 -6.81 -36.57
C GLU A 57 11.37 -7.83 -35.96
N ASP A 58 11.26 -9.00 -36.60
CA ASP A 58 10.38 -10.10 -36.18
C ASP A 58 11.16 -11.35 -35.73
N PHE A 59 12.49 -11.24 -35.64
CA PHE A 59 13.42 -12.29 -35.24
C PHE A 59 13.30 -13.62 -36.00
N ALA A 60 12.62 -13.68 -37.14
CA ALA A 60 12.41 -14.92 -37.89
C ALA A 60 13.73 -15.58 -38.36
N ASP A 61 14.79 -14.78 -38.51
CA ASP A 61 16.14 -15.19 -38.88
C ASP A 61 17.10 -15.31 -37.67
N GLY A 62 16.58 -15.20 -36.44
CA GLY A 62 17.36 -15.23 -35.20
C GLY A 62 18.20 -13.97 -35.01
N PHE A 63 19.43 -14.11 -34.48
CA PHE A 63 20.31 -12.97 -34.19
C PHE A 63 20.83 -12.28 -35.45
N ASP A 64 20.95 -12.99 -36.56
CA ASP A 64 21.54 -12.51 -37.81
C ASP A 64 20.45 -12.29 -38.86
N GLY A 65 19.76 -11.14 -38.76
CA GLY A 65 18.65 -10.78 -39.63
C GLY A 65 19.04 -9.84 -40.79
N PRO A 66 18.07 -9.47 -41.64
CA PRO A 66 18.27 -8.51 -42.72
C PRO A 66 18.65 -7.10 -42.22
N ASN A 67 18.32 -6.80 -40.96
CA ASN A 67 18.65 -5.54 -40.29
C ASN A 67 20.08 -5.50 -39.71
N GLY A 68 20.80 -6.61 -39.76
CA GLY A 68 22.12 -6.78 -39.15
C GLY A 68 22.10 -7.76 -37.99
N THR A 69 23.23 -7.84 -37.28
CA THR A 69 23.45 -8.77 -36.17
C THR A 69 23.09 -8.14 -34.83
N TRP A 70 22.11 -8.72 -34.14
CA TRP A 70 21.87 -8.48 -32.72
C TRP A 70 23.01 -9.08 -31.90
N THR A 71 23.39 -8.42 -30.82
CA THR A 71 24.49 -8.86 -29.94
C THR A 71 24.02 -8.96 -28.50
N THR A 72 24.74 -9.74 -27.70
CA THR A 72 24.45 -9.90 -26.27
C THR A 72 25.58 -9.38 -25.41
N ALA A 73 25.24 -8.87 -24.22
CA ALA A 73 26.18 -8.31 -23.26
C ALA A 73 25.70 -8.52 -21.81
N GLY A 74 26.48 -8.04 -20.84
CA GLY A 74 26.25 -8.29 -19.42
C GLY A 74 26.90 -9.57 -18.89
N ALA A 75 26.77 -9.81 -17.59
CA ALA A 75 27.43 -10.93 -16.91
C ALA A 75 26.90 -12.31 -17.36
N ASN A 76 25.64 -12.34 -17.79
CA ASN A 76 24.91 -13.52 -18.24
C ASN A 76 24.25 -13.29 -19.61
N GLY A 77 24.82 -12.43 -20.46
CA GLY A 77 24.28 -12.13 -21.78
C GLY A 77 24.17 -13.35 -22.71
N ASP A 78 24.97 -14.39 -22.45
CA ASP A 78 24.94 -15.67 -23.17
C ASP A 78 23.67 -16.50 -22.91
N ILE A 79 22.80 -16.08 -21.98
CA ILE A 79 21.47 -16.68 -21.75
C ILE A 79 20.46 -16.27 -22.83
N TRP A 80 20.63 -15.10 -23.45
CA TRP A 80 19.74 -14.69 -24.55
C TRP A 80 19.84 -15.69 -25.70
N GLU A 81 18.70 -16.25 -26.10
CA GLU A 81 18.60 -17.23 -27.18
C GLU A 81 17.44 -16.94 -28.13
N TYR A 82 17.57 -17.37 -29.38
CA TYR A 82 16.45 -17.47 -30.30
C TYR A 82 15.75 -18.82 -30.13
N THR A 83 14.43 -18.81 -29.97
CA THR A 83 13.63 -20.03 -29.85
C THR A 83 12.21 -19.83 -30.39
N THR A 84 11.50 -20.92 -30.64
CA THR A 84 10.07 -20.91 -31.00
C THR A 84 9.18 -21.41 -29.86
N GLN A 85 9.79 -21.74 -28.71
CA GLN A 85 9.10 -22.32 -27.56
C GLN A 85 9.88 -22.04 -26.27
N ILE A 86 9.14 -21.74 -25.21
CA ILE A 86 9.69 -21.65 -23.85
C ILE A 86 9.71 -23.07 -23.28
N GLN A 87 10.89 -23.56 -22.90
CA GLN A 87 11.01 -24.87 -22.26
C GLN A 87 10.45 -24.84 -20.85
N ALA A 88 9.95 -25.97 -20.36
CA ALA A 88 9.61 -26.07 -18.94
C ALA A 88 10.89 -26.21 -18.11
N ALA A 89 10.97 -25.47 -17.02
CA ALA A 89 12.05 -25.52 -16.05
C ALA A 89 11.47 -25.76 -14.64
N CYS A 90 12.15 -25.28 -13.61
CA CYS A 90 11.84 -25.58 -12.22
C CYS A 90 10.56 -24.86 -11.75
N TRP A 91 10.40 -23.61 -12.14
CA TRP A 91 9.29 -22.73 -11.81
C TRP A 91 8.49 -22.30 -13.05
N SER A 92 9.10 -22.37 -14.23
CA SER A 92 8.47 -22.19 -15.54
C SER A 92 7.81 -23.50 -16.00
N GLY A 93 6.48 -23.56 -15.96
CA GLY A 93 5.68 -24.75 -16.26
C GLY A 93 5.24 -24.85 -17.73
N GLY A 94 4.55 -25.95 -18.09
CA GLY A 94 4.09 -26.18 -19.46
C GLY A 94 3.06 -25.18 -20.02
N ALA A 95 2.51 -24.29 -19.18
CA ALA A 95 1.66 -23.17 -19.62
C ALA A 95 2.48 -22.04 -20.30
N ASP A 96 3.79 -21.98 -20.05
CA ASP A 96 4.71 -20.97 -20.60
C ASP A 96 4.96 -21.13 -22.09
N ALA A 97 4.75 -22.34 -22.62
CA ALA A 97 4.80 -22.62 -24.06
C ALA A 97 3.72 -21.86 -24.85
N ALA A 98 2.79 -21.18 -24.17
CA ALA A 98 1.80 -20.31 -24.76
C ALA A 98 2.17 -18.84 -24.65
N ALA A 99 3.44 -18.46 -24.93
CA ALA A 99 3.80 -17.07 -25.20
C ALA A 99 2.73 -16.47 -26.09
N GLN A 100 2.05 -15.44 -25.58
CA GLN A 100 0.87 -14.83 -26.20
C GLN A 100 1.31 -13.77 -27.23
N MET A 101 2.34 -14.11 -28.01
CA MET A 101 2.89 -13.27 -29.08
C MET A 101 2.37 -13.74 -30.43
N SER A 102 2.15 -12.80 -31.34
CA SER A 102 1.36 -12.93 -32.55
C SER A 102 2.07 -13.76 -33.62
N THR A 103 3.39 -13.61 -33.75
CA THR A 103 4.21 -14.26 -34.78
C THR A 103 5.05 -15.42 -34.29
N ARG A 104 5.13 -15.69 -32.97
CA ARG A 104 5.94 -16.70 -32.25
C ARG A 104 6.34 -18.01 -32.96
N GLU A 105 5.57 -18.46 -33.94
CA GLU A 105 5.87 -19.59 -34.83
C GLU A 105 7.10 -19.35 -35.72
N ASN A 106 7.43 -18.10 -36.05
CA ASN A 106 8.68 -17.71 -36.72
C ASN A 106 9.86 -17.57 -35.73
N GLY A 107 9.57 -17.47 -34.43
CA GLY A 107 10.52 -17.48 -33.32
C GLY A 107 10.78 -16.10 -32.72
N PHE A 108 11.32 -16.07 -31.52
CA PHE A 108 11.48 -14.89 -30.68
C PHE A 108 12.78 -14.95 -29.88
N MET A 109 13.18 -13.83 -29.29
CA MET A 109 14.32 -13.78 -28.37
C MET A 109 13.87 -14.06 -26.94
N LEU A 110 14.60 -14.90 -26.22
CA LEU A 110 14.27 -15.35 -24.87
C LEU A 110 15.47 -15.20 -23.93
N PHE A 111 15.25 -14.56 -22.78
CA PHE A 111 16.14 -14.65 -21.63
C PHE A 111 15.51 -15.58 -20.59
N HIS A 112 16.05 -16.78 -20.40
CA HIS A 112 15.43 -17.82 -19.57
C HIS A 112 16.19 -18.08 -18.26
N ALA A 113 15.98 -17.19 -17.29
CA ALA A 113 16.65 -17.27 -15.99
C ALA A 113 16.33 -18.57 -15.22
N ASP A 114 15.09 -19.06 -15.30
CA ASP A 114 14.69 -20.28 -14.61
C ASP A 114 15.40 -21.52 -15.13
N ASP A 115 15.45 -21.70 -16.45
CA ASP A 115 16.12 -22.85 -17.06
C ASP A 115 17.61 -22.87 -16.71
N PHE A 116 18.26 -21.70 -16.77
CA PHE A 116 19.65 -21.56 -16.36
C PHE A 116 19.88 -21.97 -14.90
N ASN A 117 19.00 -21.54 -14.00
CA ASN A 117 19.10 -21.85 -12.58
C ASN A 117 18.55 -23.23 -12.19
N CYS A 118 17.83 -23.92 -13.08
CA CYS A 118 17.22 -25.21 -12.78
C CYS A 118 18.24 -26.35 -12.89
N ILE A 119 18.46 -27.06 -11.77
CA ILE A 119 19.33 -28.24 -11.71
C ILE A 119 18.52 -29.53 -11.94
N ASN A 120 17.34 -29.60 -11.33
CA ASN A 120 16.42 -30.72 -11.46
C ASN A 120 14.96 -30.23 -11.31
N PRO A 121 14.14 -30.25 -12.38
CA PRO A 121 12.74 -29.87 -12.29
C PRO A 121 11.84 -30.97 -11.68
N GLY A 122 12.35 -32.21 -11.54
CA GLY A 122 11.60 -33.33 -10.97
C GLY A 122 11.67 -33.39 -9.44
N PRO A 123 10.70 -34.02 -8.74
CA PRO A 123 10.69 -34.08 -7.29
C PRO A 123 11.82 -34.97 -6.72
N PRO A 124 12.62 -34.50 -5.73
CA PRO A 124 12.61 -33.14 -5.19
C PRO A 124 13.28 -32.16 -6.16
N GLN A 125 12.60 -31.03 -6.40
CA GLN A 125 13.08 -29.98 -7.26
C GLN A 125 14.38 -29.39 -6.70
N GLN A 126 15.35 -29.10 -7.57
CA GLN A 126 16.63 -28.50 -7.22
C GLN A 126 16.94 -27.35 -8.17
N PHE A 127 17.29 -26.19 -7.63
CA PHE A 127 17.58 -24.98 -8.40
C PHE A 127 18.53 -24.06 -7.61
N ASN A 128 19.27 -23.23 -8.33
CA ASN A 128 20.06 -22.12 -7.78
C ASN A 128 19.21 -20.85 -7.66
N GLN A 129 19.56 -19.95 -6.75
CA GLN A 129 18.89 -18.65 -6.60
C GLN A 129 19.81 -17.50 -7.02
N ASP A 130 20.63 -17.74 -8.05
CA ASP A 130 21.58 -16.75 -8.49
C ASP A 130 20.83 -15.64 -9.25
N PRO A 131 20.95 -14.36 -8.85
CA PRO A 131 20.43 -13.27 -9.64
C PRO A 131 21.24 -13.14 -10.94
N LEU A 132 20.55 -13.02 -12.07
CA LEU A 132 21.15 -13.02 -13.41
C LEU A 132 20.91 -11.66 -14.08
N ALA A 133 21.89 -11.23 -14.89
CA ALA A 133 21.78 -10.00 -15.67
C ALA A 133 22.32 -10.18 -17.09
N GLY A 134 21.53 -9.81 -18.08
CA GLY A 134 21.91 -9.91 -19.49
C GLY A 134 21.20 -8.90 -20.37
N GLU A 135 21.86 -8.56 -21.47
CA GLU A 135 21.47 -7.50 -22.39
C GLU A 135 21.38 -8.06 -23.82
N LEU A 136 20.34 -7.68 -24.56
CA LEU A 136 20.16 -7.94 -25.99
C LEU A 136 20.17 -6.59 -26.72
N ILE A 137 21.11 -6.40 -27.65
CA ILE A 137 21.43 -5.11 -28.27
C ILE A 137 21.23 -5.18 -29.78
N SER A 138 20.48 -4.24 -30.33
CA SER A 138 20.19 -4.14 -31.76
C SER A 138 21.44 -3.81 -32.59
N PRO A 139 21.41 -4.06 -33.91
CA PRO A 139 22.24 -3.33 -34.86
C PRO A 139 22.00 -1.82 -34.79
N SER A 140 22.88 -1.05 -35.44
CA SER A 140 22.72 0.39 -35.63
C SER A 140 21.53 0.68 -36.57
N ILE A 141 20.63 1.57 -36.14
CA ILE A 141 19.44 2.00 -36.86
C ILE A 141 19.59 3.48 -37.24
N ASP A 142 19.41 3.80 -38.53
CA ASP A 142 19.47 5.19 -39.03
C ASP A 142 18.09 5.84 -38.98
N LEU A 143 17.93 6.81 -38.09
CA LEU A 143 16.71 7.61 -37.86
C LEU A 143 16.98 9.11 -38.10
N SER A 144 18.01 9.43 -38.90
CA SER A 144 18.48 10.80 -39.12
C SER A 144 17.43 11.74 -39.72
N ASP A 145 16.46 11.20 -40.46
CA ASP A 145 15.37 11.94 -41.10
C ASP A 145 14.04 11.85 -40.33
N GLN A 146 14.04 11.28 -39.12
CA GLN A 146 12.82 11.01 -38.35
C GLN A 146 12.73 11.94 -37.14
N PRO A 147 11.78 12.89 -37.12
CA PRO A 147 11.67 13.89 -36.06
C PRO A 147 11.04 13.35 -34.78
N ALA A 148 10.33 12.22 -34.86
CA ALA A 148 9.74 11.52 -33.75
C ALA A 148 9.77 10.01 -34.02
N VAL A 149 9.95 9.23 -32.96
CA VAL A 149 10.11 7.78 -33.03
C VAL A 149 9.38 7.14 -31.84
N LEU A 150 8.43 6.29 -32.16
CA LEU A 150 7.72 5.42 -31.24
C LEU A 150 8.23 3.99 -31.43
N LEU A 151 8.77 3.41 -30.37
CA LEU A 151 9.11 1.99 -30.34
C LEU A 151 7.90 1.20 -29.87
N SER A 152 7.48 0.20 -30.64
CA SER A 152 6.53 -0.81 -30.19
C SER A 152 7.13 -2.20 -30.33
N PHE A 153 6.79 -3.12 -29.44
CA PHE A 153 7.25 -4.51 -29.52
C PHE A 153 6.30 -5.43 -28.76
N GLU A 154 6.28 -6.70 -29.14
CA GLU A 154 5.61 -7.71 -28.36
C GLU A 154 6.55 -8.31 -27.31
N HIS A 155 6.03 -8.56 -26.10
CA HIS A 155 6.79 -9.25 -25.07
C HIS A 155 5.91 -10.12 -24.16
N TRP A 156 6.53 -11.14 -23.60
CA TRP A 156 5.92 -12.02 -22.61
C TRP A 156 6.94 -12.32 -21.52
N PHE A 157 6.68 -11.89 -20.30
CA PHE A 157 7.56 -12.11 -19.17
C PHE A 157 6.81 -12.44 -17.90
N ARG A 158 7.56 -13.06 -17.01
CA ARG A 158 7.19 -13.25 -15.61
C ARG A 158 8.46 -13.08 -14.82
N HIS A 159 8.32 -12.57 -13.61
CA HIS A 159 9.47 -12.40 -12.72
C HIS A 159 9.14 -12.85 -11.31
N CYS A 160 10.17 -13.20 -10.57
CA CYS A 160 10.14 -13.40 -9.13
C CYS A 160 11.36 -12.69 -8.59
N CYS A 161 11.44 -12.33 -7.30
CA CYS A 161 10.36 -12.37 -6.29
C CYS A 161 10.15 -11.01 -5.63
N SER A 162 10.93 -10.04 -6.06
CA SER A 162 10.89 -8.68 -5.55
C SER A 162 9.94 -7.86 -6.41
N ALA A 163 9.09 -7.05 -5.77
CA ALA A 163 8.33 -6.01 -6.46
C ALA A 163 9.24 -4.92 -7.07
N MET A 164 10.52 -4.88 -6.67
CA MET A 164 11.53 -3.97 -7.21
C MET A 164 12.27 -4.52 -8.44
N PHE A 165 11.89 -5.70 -8.94
CA PHE A 165 12.45 -6.20 -10.20
C PHE A 165 11.83 -5.47 -11.37
N GLU A 166 12.67 -5.03 -12.31
CA GLU A 166 12.23 -4.29 -13.48
C GLU A 166 12.92 -4.80 -14.75
N VAL A 167 12.17 -4.82 -15.84
CA VAL A 167 12.66 -5.00 -17.19
C VAL A 167 12.73 -3.65 -17.91
N TRP A 168 13.81 -3.43 -18.64
CA TRP A 168 14.11 -2.13 -19.23
C TRP A 168 14.36 -2.23 -20.73
N VAL A 169 13.96 -1.18 -21.43
CA VAL A 169 14.46 -0.85 -22.76
C VAL A 169 15.36 0.36 -22.63
N SER A 170 16.56 0.29 -23.17
CA SER A 170 17.53 1.38 -23.19
C SER A 170 17.82 1.80 -24.62
N VAL A 171 17.92 3.11 -24.87
CA VAL A 171 18.23 3.67 -26.20
C VAL A 171 19.52 4.48 -26.15
N SER A 172 20.40 4.27 -27.12
CA SER A 172 21.66 5.01 -27.28
C SER A 172 21.72 5.68 -28.65
N ASN A 173 22.37 6.85 -28.72
CA ASN A 173 22.66 7.57 -29.96
C ASN A 173 24.16 7.88 -30.16
N ASP A 174 25.02 7.23 -29.37
CA ASP A 174 26.46 7.46 -29.36
C ASP A 174 27.28 6.16 -29.47
N GLY A 175 26.69 5.15 -30.12
CA GLY A 175 27.30 3.83 -30.29
C GLY A 175 27.36 3.01 -29.01
N GLY A 176 26.47 3.27 -28.05
CA GLY A 176 26.33 2.51 -26.81
C GLY A 176 27.19 3.01 -25.65
N ALA A 177 27.76 4.22 -25.75
CA ALA A 177 28.56 4.81 -24.67
C ALA A 177 27.68 5.37 -23.55
N THR A 178 26.52 5.92 -23.90
CA THR A 178 25.46 6.35 -22.97
C THR A 178 24.10 5.79 -23.39
N TRP A 179 23.21 5.64 -22.41
CA TRP A 179 21.90 5.00 -22.57
C TRP A 179 20.83 5.83 -21.84
N THR A 180 19.68 5.98 -22.48
CA THR A 180 18.44 6.49 -21.88
C THR A 180 17.54 5.30 -21.60
N ASP A 181 17.17 5.11 -20.34
CA ASP A 181 16.42 3.93 -19.88
C ASP A 181 14.92 4.20 -19.79
N TYR A 182 14.13 3.24 -20.24
CA TYR A 182 12.67 3.22 -20.23
C TYR A 182 12.18 1.94 -19.54
N ASN A 183 11.46 2.08 -18.43
CA ASN A 183 10.92 0.92 -17.70
C ASN A 183 9.73 0.36 -18.47
N VAL A 184 9.77 -0.93 -18.78
CA VAL A 184 8.69 -1.63 -19.53
C VAL A 184 8.04 -2.74 -18.71
N THR A 185 8.25 -2.75 -17.40
CA THR A 185 7.65 -3.72 -16.46
C THR A 185 6.14 -3.49 -16.32
N GLY A 186 5.69 -2.25 -16.50
CA GLY A 186 4.31 -1.83 -16.23
C GLY A 186 3.93 -2.13 -14.77
N ASN A 187 2.64 -2.37 -14.53
CA ASN A 187 2.10 -2.72 -13.22
C ASN A 187 2.16 -4.24 -12.92
N THR A 188 3.11 -4.97 -13.52
CA THR A 188 3.15 -6.45 -13.45
C THR A 188 3.67 -6.94 -12.09
N PRO A 189 2.83 -7.57 -11.23
CA PRO A 189 3.25 -8.04 -9.91
C PRO A 189 4.27 -9.17 -9.99
N ALA A 190 5.03 -9.36 -8.89
CA ALA A 190 5.92 -10.52 -8.79
C ALA A 190 5.12 -11.83 -8.80
N ASN A 191 5.64 -12.81 -9.53
CA ASN A 191 5.01 -14.09 -9.83
C ASN A 191 3.78 -14.00 -10.73
N ASP A 192 3.51 -12.88 -11.39
CA ASP A 192 2.46 -12.78 -12.41
C ASP A 192 3.06 -12.49 -13.78
N TYR A 193 2.30 -12.84 -14.82
CA TYR A 193 2.66 -12.50 -16.19
C TYR A 193 2.23 -11.08 -16.50
N ASN A 194 2.92 -10.43 -17.43
CA ASN A 194 2.43 -9.16 -17.97
C ASN A 194 1.07 -9.34 -18.64
N GLU A 195 0.12 -8.45 -18.37
CA GLU A 195 -1.21 -8.49 -18.98
C GLU A 195 -1.20 -8.02 -20.44
N ASN A 196 -0.35 -7.03 -20.74
CA ASN A 196 -0.23 -6.43 -22.05
C ASN A 196 0.99 -6.95 -22.78
N ASN A 197 0.77 -7.66 -23.87
CA ASN A 197 1.85 -8.21 -24.69
C ASN A 197 2.38 -7.21 -25.69
N LEU A 198 1.65 -6.15 -26.04
CA LEU A 198 2.12 -5.11 -26.97
C LEU A 198 2.48 -3.85 -26.18
N HIS A 199 3.77 -3.58 -26.05
CA HIS A 199 4.27 -2.39 -25.36
C HIS A 199 4.67 -1.31 -26.36
N SER A 200 4.39 -0.04 -26.05
CA SER A 200 4.83 1.10 -26.85
C SER A 200 5.46 2.17 -25.97
N VAL A 201 6.60 2.73 -26.41
CA VAL A 201 7.34 3.77 -25.70
C VAL A 201 7.87 4.82 -26.66
N ASN A 202 7.62 6.10 -26.38
CA ASN A 202 8.12 7.20 -27.20
C ASN A 202 9.62 7.40 -26.89
N ILE A 203 10.48 7.07 -27.85
CA ILE A 203 11.93 7.13 -27.72
C ILE A 203 12.53 8.35 -28.43
N SER A 204 11.70 9.31 -28.85
CA SER A 204 12.11 10.48 -29.65
C SER A 204 13.24 11.27 -28.97
N ALA A 205 13.20 11.43 -27.64
CA ALA A 205 14.23 12.15 -26.89
C ALA A 205 15.63 11.56 -27.07
N ALA A 206 15.76 10.24 -27.27
CA ALA A 206 17.03 9.56 -27.49
C ALA A 206 17.31 9.30 -28.98
N ALA A 207 16.29 9.04 -29.78
CA ALA A 207 16.41 8.48 -31.14
C ALA A 207 16.15 9.47 -32.28
N ALA A 208 15.41 10.55 -32.06
CA ALA A 208 14.98 11.43 -33.14
C ALA A 208 16.17 12.15 -33.80
N ASN A 209 16.16 12.19 -35.13
CA ASN A 209 17.19 12.78 -35.99
C ASN A 209 18.62 12.22 -35.74
N GLN A 210 18.74 10.99 -35.25
CA GLN A 210 20.03 10.34 -35.00
C GLN A 210 20.33 9.28 -36.05
N SER A 211 21.56 9.27 -36.58
CA SER A 211 21.97 8.32 -37.64
C SER A 211 22.50 6.98 -37.13
N ASP A 212 22.68 6.85 -35.81
CA ASP A 212 23.27 5.67 -35.16
C ASP A 212 22.54 5.41 -33.84
N VAL A 213 21.36 4.80 -33.93
CA VAL A 213 20.53 4.46 -32.77
C VAL A 213 20.68 2.98 -32.44
N LEU A 214 20.89 2.68 -31.16
CA LEU A 214 20.86 1.31 -30.62
C LEU A 214 19.70 1.17 -29.65
N ILE A 215 19.02 0.03 -29.71
CA ILE A 215 17.98 -0.39 -28.77
C ILE A 215 18.51 -1.58 -28.00
N LYS A 216 18.38 -1.55 -26.68
CA LYS A 216 18.87 -2.60 -25.79
C LYS A 216 17.78 -3.05 -24.83
N PHE A 217 17.49 -4.33 -24.81
CA PHE A 217 16.61 -4.94 -23.82
C PHE A 217 17.45 -5.49 -22.67
N VAL A 218 17.09 -5.13 -21.44
CA VAL A 218 17.90 -5.41 -20.25
C VAL A 218 17.08 -6.21 -19.24
N TRP A 219 17.49 -7.46 -19.04
CA TRP A 219 17.10 -8.23 -17.86
C TRP A 219 18.15 -7.99 -16.78
N ASN A 220 17.77 -7.41 -15.64
CA ASN A 220 18.69 -7.16 -14.54
C ASN A 220 18.08 -7.56 -13.20
N ALA A 221 18.26 -8.83 -12.83
CA ALA A 221 17.74 -9.32 -11.58
C ALA A 221 18.65 -8.95 -10.41
N THR A 222 18.04 -8.50 -9.31
CA THR A 222 18.72 -8.22 -8.05
C THR A 222 18.06 -8.97 -6.89
N GLY A 223 18.78 -9.12 -5.78
CA GLY A 223 18.25 -9.81 -4.59
C GLY A 223 17.91 -11.28 -4.86
N SER A 224 16.72 -11.72 -4.43
CA SER A 224 16.23 -13.09 -4.62
C SER A 224 15.56 -13.32 -5.98
N SER A 225 15.55 -12.32 -6.86
CA SER A 225 14.94 -12.43 -8.17
C SER A 225 15.80 -13.30 -9.09
N SER A 226 15.37 -14.54 -9.34
CA SER A 226 16.27 -15.58 -9.86
C SER A 226 15.64 -16.52 -10.89
N HIS A 227 14.34 -16.43 -11.16
CA HIS A 227 13.66 -17.37 -12.05
C HIS A 227 12.60 -16.68 -12.92
N TYR A 228 11.97 -17.51 -13.75
CA TYR A 228 11.17 -17.23 -14.94
C TYR A 228 11.98 -16.72 -16.15
N PHE A 229 11.42 -15.82 -16.95
CA PHE A 229 11.94 -15.47 -18.26
C PHE A 229 11.38 -14.14 -18.78
N TRP A 230 12.00 -13.65 -19.86
CA TRP A 230 11.45 -12.60 -20.71
C TRP A 230 11.63 -12.96 -22.19
N ALA A 231 10.51 -13.04 -22.92
CA ALA A 231 10.45 -13.21 -24.37
C ALA A 231 10.12 -11.88 -25.06
N ILE A 232 10.74 -11.61 -26.21
CA ILE A 232 10.57 -10.38 -27.00
C ILE A 232 10.45 -10.73 -28.48
N ASP A 233 9.50 -10.09 -29.16
CA ASP A 233 9.20 -10.30 -30.57
C ASP A 233 8.58 -9.05 -31.24
N ASP A 234 8.38 -9.09 -32.55
CA ASP A 234 7.60 -8.11 -33.34
C ASP A 234 7.91 -6.62 -33.02
N ILE A 235 9.18 -6.25 -33.09
CA ILE A 235 9.63 -4.87 -32.85
C ILE A 235 9.30 -4.00 -34.07
N THR A 236 8.67 -2.85 -33.84
CA THR A 236 8.47 -1.79 -34.84
C THR A 236 8.94 -0.43 -34.31
N LEU A 237 9.53 0.35 -35.21
CA LEU A 237 9.71 1.80 -35.02
C LEU A 237 8.74 2.51 -35.94
N GLU A 238 7.99 3.45 -35.39
CA GLU A 238 6.89 4.13 -36.07
C GLU A 238 6.92 5.63 -35.78
N ILE A 239 6.25 6.43 -36.61
CA ILE A 239 5.97 7.83 -36.28
C ILE A 239 4.70 7.86 -35.40
N PRO A 240 4.76 8.41 -34.16
CA PRO A 240 3.56 8.60 -33.35
C PRO A 240 2.61 9.62 -34.01
N PRO A 241 1.31 9.65 -33.64
CA PRO A 241 0.42 10.73 -34.05
C PRO A 241 1.00 12.10 -33.72
N ASP A 242 0.69 13.14 -34.50
CA ASP A 242 1.24 14.48 -34.29
C ASP A 242 0.88 15.05 -32.91
N ASP A 243 -0.36 14.82 -32.46
CA ASP A 243 -0.97 15.43 -31.29
C ASP A 243 -1.54 14.35 -30.37
N ASP A 244 -0.83 14.01 -29.28
CA ASP A 244 -1.24 12.97 -28.33
C ASP A 244 -0.59 13.28 -26.97
N MET A 245 -1.43 13.59 -25.99
CA MET A 245 -1.05 13.70 -24.58
C MET A 245 -1.44 12.42 -23.87
N ALA A 246 -0.77 12.12 -22.76
CA ALA A 246 -1.17 11.02 -21.89
C ALA A 246 -0.97 11.41 -20.43
N LEU A 247 -1.89 10.98 -19.57
CA LEU A 247 -1.65 11.00 -18.13
C LEU A 247 -0.58 9.98 -17.75
N GLU A 248 0.30 10.37 -16.84
CA GLU A 248 1.36 9.53 -16.28
C GLU A 248 0.98 9.09 -14.86
N GLY A 249 0.96 7.77 -14.64
CA GLY A 249 0.65 7.19 -13.34
C GLY A 249 -0.75 7.51 -12.82
N THR A 250 -0.93 7.39 -11.50
CA THR A 250 -2.21 7.69 -10.85
C THR A 250 -2.21 9.12 -10.30
N PRO A 251 -3.15 9.99 -10.72
CA PRO A 251 -3.23 11.35 -10.18
C PRO A 251 -3.68 11.35 -8.72
N VAL A 252 -3.29 12.39 -7.99
CA VAL A 252 -3.49 12.54 -6.54
C VAL A 252 -4.30 13.79 -6.21
N TYR A 253 -5.04 13.75 -5.11
CA TYR A 253 -5.75 14.88 -4.52
C TYR A 253 -5.07 15.43 -3.27
N SER A 254 -3.86 14.97 -2.96
CA SER A 254 -2.97 15.59 -1.99
C SER A 254 -1.51 15.32 -2.36
N ILE A 255 -0.60 16.22 -1.96
CA ILE A 255 0.84 16.10 -2.23
C ILE A 255 1.55 15.93 -0.89
N HIS A 256 1.88 14.70 -0.53
CA HIS A 256 2.68 14.39 0.64
C HIS A 256 4.13 14.12 0.24
N ASP A 257 5.07 14.83 0.86
CA ASP A 257 6.50 14.57 0.76
C ASP A 257 7.01 14.16 2.15
N PRO A 258 7.43 12.90 2.34
CA PRO A 258 7.91 12.43 3.65
C PRO A 258 9.19 13.13 4.12
N THR A 259 9.90 13.85 3.23
CA THR A 259 11.11 14.62 3.55
C THR A 259 10.82 16.06 3.98
N GLU A 260 9.63 16.59 3.67
CA GLU A 260 9.24 17.98 3.91
C GLU A 260 8.01 18.15 4.83
N ASP A 261 7.15 17.13 4.96
CA ASP A 261 5.87 17.17 5.67
C ASP A 261 5.68 15.97 6.63
N MET A 262 5.08 16.26 7.80
CA MET A 262 4.85 15.37 8.94
C MET A 262 3.56 14.53 8.87
N TRP A 263 2.73 14.66 7.82
CA TRP A 263 1.50 13.90 7.45
C TRP A 263 0.29 14.80 7.18
N ASP A 264 0.45 16.13 7.22
CA ASP A 264 -0.68 17.05 7.09
C ASP A 264 -1.32 16.99 5.70
N ASN A 265 -0.53 16.63 4.68
CA ASN A 265 -0.97 16.39 3.30
C ASN A 265 -1.12 14.91 2.93
N LEU A 266 -1.26 13.98 3.88
CA LEU A 266 -1.62 12.59 3.53
C LEU A 266 -2.97 12.52 2.78
N GLU A 267 -3.05 11.64 1.78
CA GLU A 267 -4.33 11.28 1.17
C GLU A 267 -5.15 10.39 2.10
N TYR A 268 -6.43 10.75 2.28
CA TYR A 268 -7.44 9.95 2.98
C TYR A 268 -8.57 9.57 2.04
N SER A 269 -9.02 8.32 2.13
CA SER A 269 -10.13 7.78 1.33
C SER A 269 -11.49 8.17 1.90
N VAL A 270 -11.57 8.36 3.21
CA VAL A 270 -12.75 8.88 3.92
C VAL A 270 -12.26 9.94 4.89
N TYR A 271 -12.80 11.15 4.80
CA TYR A 271 -12.60 12.22 5.76
C TYR A 271 -13.78 12.25 6.73
N ASP A 272 -13.50 12.32 8.03
CA ASP A 272 -14.52 12.78 8.97
C ASP A 272 -14.91 14.22 8.64
N ILE A 273 -16.18 14.57 8.81
CA ILE A 273 -16.73 15.88 8.48
C ILE A 273 -15.98 17.04 9.15
N ASN A 274 -15.43 16.81 10.35
CA ASN A 274 -14.64 17.81 11.08
C ASN A 274 -13.18 17.84 10.61
N GLN A 275 -12.71 16.85 9.87
CA GLN A 275 -11.33 16.72 9.39
C GLN A 275 -11.17 17.08 7.89
N VAL A 276 -12.25 17.57 7.26
CA VAL A 276 -12.23 18.11 5.90
C VAL A 276 -11.25 19.29 5.84
N ARG A 277 -10.35 19.23 4.86
CA ARG A 277 -9.20 20.15 4.73
C ARG A 277 -8.97 20.56 3.27
N PRO A 278 -8.16 21.60 3.01
CA PRO A 278 -7.71 21.90 1.66
C PRO A 278 -6.99 20.69 1.04
N LEU A 279 -7.40 20.34 -0.16
CA LEU A 279 -6.83 19.30 -1.01
C LEU A 279 -6.01 19.96 -2.13
N VAL A 280 -4.92 19.31 -2.54
CA VAL A 280 -4.06 19.79 -3.61
C VAL A 280 -4.05 18.74 -4.71
N PHE A 281 -4.81 19.01 -5.77
CA PHE A 281 -4.89 18.11 -6.91
C PHE A 281 -3.65 18.21 -7.79
N SER A 282 -3.09 17.06 -8.15
CA SER A 282 -1.93 16.96 -9.00
C SER A 282 -1.99 15.75 -9.94
N ALA A 283 -1.52 15.94 -11.16
CA ALA A 283 -1.34 14.89 -12.13
C ALA A 283 -0.09 15.17 -12.97
N SER A 284 0.63 14.12 -13.33
CA SER A 284 1.70 14.20 -14.33
C SER A 284 1.14 13.82 -15.69
N ALA A 285 1.66 14.43 -16.74
CA ALA A 285 1.31 14.12 -18.12
C ALA A 285 2.53 14.21 -19.01
N SER A 286 2.50 13.49 -20.12
CA SER A 286 3.55 13.47 -21.12
C SER A 286 3.01 13.79 -22.51
N ASN A 287 3.81 14.49 -23.31
CA ASN A 287 3.55 14.63 -24.74
C ASN A 287 4.10 13.39 -25.45
N VAL A 288 3.21 12.46 -25.79
CA VAL A 288 3.53 11.22 -26.50
C VAL A 288 3.39 11.35 -28.02
N GLY A 289 2.98 12.53 -28.52
CA GLY A 289 2.86 12.84 -29.94
C GLY A 289 4.18 13.19 -30.63
N ALA A 290 4.10 13.49 -31.93
CA ALA A 290 5.25 13.84 -32.78
C ALA A 290 5.52 15.35 -32.88
N THR A 291 4.66 16.21 -32.32
CA THR A 291 4.80 17.67 -32.36
C THR A 291 4.62 18.32 -31.00
N GLU A 292 5.05 19.58 -30.85
CA GLU A 292 4.84 20.36 -29.62
C GLU A 292 3.34 20.59 -29.39
N GLN A 293 2.86 20.20 -28.21
CA GLN A 293 1.49 20.45 -27.78
C GLN A 293 1.41 21.81 -27.09
N THR A 294 0.39 22.61 -27.39
CA THR A 294 0.29 23.98 -26.88
C THR A 294 -0.92 24.15 -25.98
N GLY A 295 -0.80 25.08 -25.03
CA GLY A 295 -1.91 25.38 -24.12
C GLY A 295 -2.31 24.18 -23.27
N VAL A 296 -1.37 23.29 -22.94
CA VAL A 296 -1.63 22.08 -22.14
C VAL A 296 -1.94 22.47 -20.70
N PHE A 297 -3.07 22.00 -20.15
CA PHE A 297 -3.45 22.22 -18.75
C PHE A 297 -4.24 21.04 -18.17
N LEU A 298 -4.20 20.92 -16.84
CA LEU A 298 -5.01 19.96 -16.09
C LEU A 298 -6.35 20.59 -15.72
N GLU A 299 -7.44 19.90 -16.07
CA GLU A 299 -8.78 20.13 -15.55
C GLU A 299 -9.13 19.05 -14.52
N VAL A 300 -9.71 19.47 -13.40
CA VAL A 300 -10.22 18.59 -12.35
C VAL A 300 -11.68 18.90 -12.09
N VAL A 301 -12.55 17.90 -12.26
CA VAL A 301 -13.97 17.97 -11.93
C VAL A 301 -14.24 17.17 -10.67
N VAL A 302 -14.76 17.83 -9.63
CA VAL A 302 -15.18 17.21 -8.37
C VAL A 302 -16.70 17.20 -8.31
N SER A 303 -17.31 16.02 -8.17
CA SER A 303 -18.77 15.84 -8.18
C SER A 303 -19.24 14.86 -7.11
N ASP A 304 -20.40 15.13 -6.49
CA ASP A 304 -21.05 14.22 -5.53
C ASP A 304 -22.12 13.32 -6.19
N GLY A 305 -22.39 13.50 -7.49
CA GLY A 305 -23.47 12.81 -8.20
C GLY A 305 -24.90 13.16 -7.75
N ALA A 306 -25.06 14.04 -6.76
CA ALA A 306 -26.31 14.45 -6.13
C ALA A 306 -26.64 15.95 -6.33
N GLY A 307 -25.77 16.68 -7.03
CA GLY A 307 -26.03 18.05 -7.51
C GLY A 307 -24.89 19.04 -7.23
N TYR A 308 -23.89 18.64 -6.45
CA TYR A 308 -22.64 19.38 -6.32
C TYR A 308 -21.68 18.99 -7.43
N GLU A 309 -21.17 19.98 -8.17
CA GLU A 309 -20.10 19.82 -9.14
C GLU A 309 -19.29 21.11 -9.20
N THR A 310 -17.97 20.98 -9.26
CA THR A 310 -17.06 22.10 -9.51
C THR A 310 -15.96 21.69 -10.45
N THR A 311 -15.53 22.63 -11.29
CA THR A 311 -14.40 22.47 -12.20
C THR A 311 -13.28 23.40 -11.75
N LEU A 312 -12.07 22.85 -11.67
CA LEU A 312 -10.84 23.53 -11.32
C LEU A 312 -9.82 23.31 -12.44
N THR A 313 -8.95 24.28 -12.70
CA THR A 313 -7.95 24.16 -13.77
C THR A 313 -6.59 24.68 -13.30
N SER A 314 -5.51 24.04 -13.75
CA SER A 314 -4.16 24.57 -13.60
C SER A 314 -3.91 25.78 -14.52
N GLY A 315 -2.73 26.38 -14.42
CA GLY A 315 -2.18 27.17 -15.53
C GLY A 315 -1.85 26.29 -16.73
N SER A 316 -1.70 26.90 -17.91
CA SER A 316 -1.30 26.20 -19.14
C SER A 316 0.17 26.40 -19.49
N LEU A 317 0.75 25.43 -20.20
CA LEU A 317 2.10 25.48 -20.75
C LEU A 317 2.18 24.78 -22.12
N ASN A 318 3.25 25.01 -22.88
CA ASN A 318 3.52 24.27 -24.11
C ASN A 318 4.50 23.13 -23.81
N MET A 319 4.23 21.94 -24.33
CA MET A 319 4.99 20.71 -24.09
C MET A 319 5.66 20.24 -25.38
N PRO A 320 6.98 20.44 -25.54
CA PRO A 320 7.81 19.73 -26.51
C PRO A 320 7.58 18.21 -26.52
N VAL A 321 7.93 17.57 -27.64
CA VAL A 321 7.83 16.11 -27.82
C VAL A 321 8.61 15.38 -26.73
N GLY A 322 7.96 14.43 -26.06
CA GLY A 322 8.53 13.63 -24.99
C GLY A 322 8.71 14.37 -23.66
N GLU A 323 8.27 15.63 -23.54
CA GLU A 323 8.29 16.32 -22.25
C GLU A 323 7.28 15.71 -21.29
N ILE A 324 7.69 15.55 -20.03
CA ILE A 324 6.82 15.20 -18.91
C ILE A 324 6.71 16.41 -18.00
N ALA A 325 5.47 16.79 -17.66
CA ALA A 325 5.20 17.89 -16.75
C ALA A 325 4.20 17.47 -15.66
N THR A 326 4.41 17.96 -14.44
CA THR A 326 3.46 17.81 -13.34
C THR A 326 2.62 19.07 -13.20
N PHE A 327 1.31 18.92 -13.30
CA PHE A 327 0.33 19.98 -13.13
C PHE A 327 -0.21 19.93 -11.70
N THR A 328 -0.18 21.06 -11.02
CA THR A 328 -0.70 21.20 -9.65
C THR A 328 -1.68 22.36 -9.60
N LEU A 329 -2.81 22.16 -8.92
CA LEU A 329 -3.85 23.17 -8.74
C LEU A 329 -3.65 23.93 -7.42
N ASP A 330 -4.24 25.13 -7.34
CA ASP A 330 -4.36 25.84 -6.07
C ASP A 330 -5.19 25.02 -5.06
N PRO A 331 -4.91 25.12 -3.75
CA PRO A 331 -5.63 24.35 -2.72
C PRO A 331 -7.14 24.56 -2.78
N TYR A 332 -7.89 23.45 -2.70
CA TYR A 332 -9.34 23.43 -2.78
C TYR A 332 -9.93 22.66 -1.61
N THR A 333 -10.87 23.25 -0.88
CA THR A 333 -11.58 22.56 0.22
C THR A 333 -12.94 22.08 -0.28
N PRO A 334 -13.23 20.77 -0.27
CA PRO A 334 -14.54 20.26 -0.65
C PRO A 334 -15.62 20.66 0.37
N PRO A 335 -16.91 20.67 -0.02
CA PRO A 335 -18.00 20.89 0.94
C PRO A 335 -18.00 19.80 2.00
N SER A 336 -18.23 20.14 3.26
CA SER A 336 -18.36 19.16 4.35
C SER A 336 -19.72 18.43 4.33
N THR A 337 -20.23 18.06 3.16
CA THR A 337 -21.48 17.29 3.04
C THR A 337 -21.14 15.81 2.99
N PRO A 338 -21.73 14.97 3.86
CA PRO A 338 -21.49 13.53 3.81
C PRO A 338 -21.88 12.91 2.46
N GLY A 339 -21.03 12.03 1.95
CA GLY A 339 -21.21 11.40 0.65
C GLY A 339 -19.90 11.05 -0.02
N THR A 340 -19.99 10.32 -1.14
CA THR A 340 -18.84 9.98 -1.98
C THR A 340 -18.66 11.04 -3.06
N TYR A 341 -17.44 11.56 -3.17
CA TYR A 341 -17.02 12.50 -4.19
C TYR A 341 -16.17 11.78 -5.23
N THR A 342 -16.53 11.98 -6.50
CA THR A 342 -15.75 11.53 -7.65
C THR A 342 -14.91 12.70 -8.16
N VAL A 343 -13.61 12.46 -8.34
CA VAL A 343 -12.64 13.42 -8.87
C VAL A 343 -12.19 12.91 -10.23
N THR A 344 -12.52 13.64 -11.29
CA THR A 344 -12.11 13.33 -12.67
C THR A 344 -11.01 14.29 -13.09
N TYR A 345 -9.86 13.75 -13.44
CA TYR A 345 -8.72 14.47 -13.99
C TYR A 345 -8.74 14.35 -15.50
N THR A 346 -8.51 15.45 -16.20
CA THR A 346 -8.42 15.49 -17.66
C THR A 346 -7.29 16.44 -18.06
N ILE A 347 -6.34 15.93 -18.83
CA ILE A 347 -5.35 16.77 -19.51
C ILE A 347 -5.96 17.27 -20.82
N ASN A 348 -5.91 18.58 -21.01
CA ASN A 348 -6.42 19.25 -22.20
C ASN A 348 -5.28 19.99 -22.90
N GLN A 349 -5.43 20.20 -24.21
CA GLN A 349 -4.51 20.95 -25.06
C GLN A 349 -5.29 21.71 -26.15
N ASP A 350 -4.62 22.58 -26.92
CA ASP A 350 -5.26 23.33 -28.03
C ASP A 350 -5.58 22.43 -29.24
N GLN A 351 -4.74 21.42 -29.46
CA GLN A 351 -4.81 20.47 -30.57
C GLN A 351 -5.87 19.39 -30.35
N GLU A 352 -6.34 18.77 -31.45
CA GLU A 352 -7.20 17.58 -31.34
C GLU A 352 -6.33 16.37 -30.99
N ASP A 353 -6.53 15.83 -29.79
CA ASP A 353 -5.79 14.68 -29.30
C ASP A 353 -6.15 13.40 -30.06
N ALA A 354 -5.13 12.63 -30.48
CA ALA A 354 -5.28 11.41 -31.25
C ALA A 354 -5.84 10.24 -30.44
N ASN A 355 -5.67 10.23 -29.12
CA ASN A 355 -6.13 9.16 -28.24
C ASN A 355 -6.73 9.72 -26.92
N PRO A 356 -7.83 10.47 -26.95
CA PRO A 356 -8.34 11.18 -25.77
C PRO A 356 -8.73 10.28 -24.57
N GLY A 357 -8.74 8.96 -24.74
CA GLY A 357 -8.98 8.00 -23.66
C GLY A 357 -7.82 7.84 -22.67
N ASN A 358 -6.59 8.20 -23.04
CA ASN A 358 -5.40 8.20 -22.15
C ASN A 358 -5.24 9.53 -21.38
N ASN A 359 -6.04 10.55 -21.70
CA ASN A 359 -5.98 11.88 -21.09
C ASN A 359 -6.77 12.01 -19.80
N SER A 360 -7.51 10.97 -19.39
CA SER A 360 -8.42 11.06 -18.26
C SER A 360 -8.30 9.90 -17.28
N ALA A 361 -8.40 10.22 -15.99
CA ALA A 361 -8.41 9.27 -14.89
C ALA A 361 -9.40 9.73 -13.80
N THR A 362 -9.87 8.78 -13.00
CA THR A 362 -10.82 9.04 -11.92
C THR A 362 -10.31 8.52 -10.59
N ARG A 363 -10.50 9.33 -9.54
CA ARG A 363 -10.31 8.97 -8.13
C ARG A 363 -11.60 9.23 -7.35
N THR A 364 -11.68 8.70 -6.14
CA THR A 364 -12.79 8.95 -5.22
C THR A 364 -12.28 9.19 -3.81
N PHE A 365 -12.99 10.01 -3.06
CA PHE A 365 -12.92 10.09 -1.61
C PHE A 365 -14.33 10.23 -1.04
N ALA A 366 -14.51 10.03 0.25
CA ALA A 366 -15.79 10.24 0.92
C ALA A 366 -15.66 11.23 2.07
N ILE A 367 -16.79 11.84 2.42
CA ILE A 367 -16.97 12.59 3.66
C ILE A 367 -17.99 11.82 4.50
N SER A 368 -17.67 11.62 5.77
CA SER A 368 -18.46 10.84 6.72
C SER A 368 -18.77 11.66 7.98
N ASP A 369 -19.90 11.39 8.63
CA ASP A 369 -20.30 12.01 9.90
C ASP A 369 -19.63 11.38 11.14
N GLY A 370 -18.66 10.48 10.93
CA GLY A 370 -17.95 9.86 12.05
C GLY A 370 -16.90 8.82 11.70
N GLU A 371 -16.51 8.65 10.43
CA GLU A 371 -15.47 7.70 10.03
C GLU A 371 -14.29 8.45 9.42
N PHE A 372 -13.06 8.02 9.73
CA PHE A 372 -11.84 8.54 9.15
C PHE A 372 -10.94 7.37 8.69
N ALA A 373 -10.56 7.35 7.40
CA ALA A 373 -9.90 6.20 6.78
C ALA A 373 -8.88 6.57 5.69
N ARG A 374 -7.91 5.66 5.47
CA ARG A 374 -6.93 5.75 4.37
C ARG A 374 -7.05 4.62 3.35
N ASP A 375 -7.60 3.48 3.72
CA ASP A 375 -7.75 2.32 2.84
C ASP A 375 -8.84 2.53 1.77
N GLY A 376 -8.71 1.89 0.61
CA GLY A 376 -9.71 1.99 -0.47
C GLY A 376 -10.99 1.17 -0.27
N GLY A 377 -11.20 0.57 0.91
CA GLY A 377 -12.45 -0.04 1.34
C GLY A 377 -12.75 -1.46 0.89
N ALA A 378 -12.00 -2.02 -0.07
CA ALA A 378 -12.16 -3.41 -0.49
C ALA A 378 -10.89 -4.22 -0.23
N LEU A 379 -10.99 -5.35 0.44
CA LEU A 379 -9.84 -6.18 0.80
C LEU A 379 -9.12 -6.68 -0.46
N SER A 380 -7.88 -6.22 -0.67
CA SER A 380 -7.06 -6.62 -1.81
C SER A 380 -6.09 -7.75 -1.46
N ALA A 381 -5.46 -7.65 -0.29
CA ALA A 381 -4.57 -8.64 0.29
C ALA A 381 -4.69 -8.57 1.82
N PHE A 382 -3.87 -9.34 2.53
CA PHE A 382 -3.82 -9.33 3.99
C PHE A 382 -2.38 -9.45 4.49
N VAL A 383 -2.16 -9.03 5.72
CA VAL A 383 -0.86 -9.14 6.37
C VAL A 383 -0.68 -10.54 6.96
N ASN A 384 0.35 -11.27 6.51
CA ASN A 384 0.76 -12.53 7.13
C ASN A 384 2.20 -12.45 7.65
N LEU A 385 2.32 -12.21 8.96
CA LEU A 385 3.60 -12.14 9.67
C LEU A 385 3.89 -13.40 10.49
N GLY A 386 3.14 -14.49 10.25
CA GLY A 386 3.23 -15.73 11.01
C GLY A 386 2.41 -15.71 12.31
N LEU A 387 2.88 -16.46 13.30
CA LEU A 387 2.20 -16.69 14.58
C LEU A 387 2.73 -15.80 15.71
N ASP A 388 3.60 -14.85 15.39
CA ASP A 388 4.17 -13.93 16.38
C ASP A 388 3.20 -12.76 16.67
N GLU A 389 3.40 -12.14 17.83
CA GLU A 389 2.66 -10.93 18.21
C GLU A 389 3.09 -9.76 17.32
N TYR A 390 2.11 -9.01 16.80
CA TYR A 390 2.41 -7.82 15.99
C TYR A 390 1.33 -6.74 16.08
N TRP A 391 1.74 -5.52 15.76
CA TRP A 391 0.88 -4.36 15.55
C TRP A 391 1.06 -3.82 14.15
N GLY A 392 -0.03 -3.44 13.48
CA GLY A 392 0.01 -2.85 12.13
C GLY A 392 -1.05 -1.76 11.94
N GLY A 393 -0.67 -0.59 11.43
CA GLY A 393 -1.59 0.53 11.29
C GLY A 393 -1.09 1.67 10.41
N ASN A 394 -1.95 2.66 10.16
CA ASN A 394 -1.66 3.83 9.32
C ASN A 394 -1.58 5.11 10.16
N GLY A 395 -0.78 6.08 9.74
CA GLY A 395 -0.75 7.42 10.31
C GLY A 395 -1.97 8.26 9.92
N PHE A 396 -2.45 9.06 10.87
CA PHE A 396 -3.52 10.04 10.73
C PHE A 396 -3.11 11.37 11.35
N TYR A 397 -3.33 12.45 10.61
CA TYR A 397 -3.11 13.82 11.05
C TYR A 397 -4.45 14.54 11.25
N PHE A 398 -4.59 15.19 12.41
CA PHE A 398 -5.80 15.91 12.80
C PHE A 398 -5.65 17.41 12.58
N THR A 399 -6.56 18.00 11.81
CA THR A 399 -6.58 19.44 11.52
C THR A 399 -7.49 20.22 12.45
N GLU A 400 -8.47 19.56 13.04
CA GLU A 400 -9.48 20.14 13.93
C GLU A 400 -9.65 19.32 15.21
N ALA A 401 -10.13 19.96 16.26
CA ALA A 401 -10.40 19.27 17.52
C ALA A 401 -11.58 18.30 17.39
N GLY A 402 -11.50 17.15 18.07
CA GLY A 402 -12.53 16.11 18.01
C GLY A 402 -12.30 15.04 19.08
N SER A 403 -12.83 13.84 18.87
CA SER A 403 -12.53 12.69 19.73
C SER A 403 -12.58 11.38 18.95
N ILE A 404 -11.70 10.45 19.31
CA ILE A 404 -11.70 9.07 18.80
C ILE A 404 -12.51 8.20 19.77
N HIS A 405 -13.56 7.56 19.28
CA HIS A 405 -14.51 6.77 20.07
C HIS A 405 -14.32 5.26 19.92
N CYS A 406 -14.00 4.81 18.70
CA CYS A 406 -13.76 3.40 18.39
C CYS A 406 -12.71 3.26 17.29
N ILE A 407 -12.10 2.08 17.18
CA ILE A 407 -11.20 1.72 16.07
C ILE A 407 -11.77 0.47 15.42
N GLY A 408 -11.68 0.40 14.09
CA GLY A 408 -12.15 -0.74 13.34
C GLY A 408 -11.15 -1.27 12.34
N GLY A 409 -11.32 -2.54 11.97
CA GLY A 409 -10.48 -3.20 10.98
C GLY A 409 -11.21 -4.27 10.18
N ALA A 410 -10.74 -4.51 8.96
CA ALA A 410 -11.25 -5.59 8.12
C ALA A 410 -10.44 -6.87 8.36
N LEU A 411 -11.09 -7.91 8.90
CA LEU A 411 -10.44 -9.19 9.18
C LEU A 411 -10.53 -10.12 7.95
N PHE A 412 -9.46 -10.85 7.65
CA PHE A 412 -9.41 -11.79 6.54
C PHE A 412 -9.87 -13.21 6.96
N ASN A 413 -10.48 -13.95 6.03
CA ASN A 413 -11.14 -15.24 6.30
C ASN A 413 -10.24 -16.39 6.76
N ASP A 414 -8.92 -16.27 6.62
CA ASP A 414 -7.97 -17.23 7.20
C ASP A 414 -7.73 -17.01 8.71
N SER A 415 -8.38 -16.01 9.33
CA SER A 415 -8.33 -15.81 10.78
C SER A 415 -9.06 -16.92 11.53
N GLU A 416 -8.50 -17.39 12.65
CA GLU A 416 -9.08 -18.44 13.46
C GLU A 416 -10.31 -17.94 14.24
N ILE A 417 -11.43 -18.64 14.11
CA ILE A 417 -12.67 -18.28 14.82
C ILE A 417 -12.50 -18.54 16.31
N GLY A 418 -12.81 -17.54 17.13
CA GLY A 418 -12.62 -17.59 18.58
C GLY A 418 -11.29 -17.02 19.07
N ALA A 419 -10.36 -16.70 18.16
CA ALA A 419 -9.14 -15.98 18.47
C ALA A 419 -9.45 -14.56 18.97
N PHE A 420 -8.54 -14.00 19.76
CA PHE A 420 -8.68 -12.64 20.32
C PHE A 420 -7.86 -11.63 19.51
N PHE A 421 -8.35 -10.41 19.44
CA PHE A 421 -7.67 -9.26 18.84
C PHE A 421 -8.18 -7.97 19.51
N ASP A 422 -7.40 -6.91 19.42
CA ASP A 422 -7.85 -5.55 19.74
C ASP A 422 -7.19 -4.54 18.79
N PHE A 423 -7.39 -3.26 19.07
CA PHE A 423 -6.64 -2.18 18.44
C PHE A 423 -5.95 -1.31 19.49
N GLU A 424 -4.73 -0.90 19.19
CA GLU A 424 -3.96 0.04 19.99
C GLU A 424 -3.86 1.39 19.29
N LEU A 425 -4.26 2.46 19.96
CA LEU A 425 -3.98 3.82 19.53
C LEU A 425 -2.61 4.24 20.03
N ARG A 426 -1.73 4.64 19.11
CA ARG A 426 -0.40 5.18 19.45
C ARG A 426 -0.25 6.60 18.93
N ALA A 427 0.39 7.47 19.70
CA ALA A 427 0.77 8.82 19.28
C ALA A 427 2.13 8.79 18.59
N PHE A 428 2.25 9.48 17.46
CA PHE A 428 3.54 9.68 16.82
C PHE A 428 4.35 10.73 17.59
N SER A 429 5.59 10.40 17.93
CA SER A 429 6.46 11.27 18.71
C SER A 429 7.91 11.17 18.26
N ALA A 430 8.75 12.07 18.78
CA ALA A 430 10.19 12.05 18.48
C ALA A 430 10.90 10.77 18.95
N THR A 431 10.27 9.96 19.81
CA THR A 431 10.80 8.67 20.30
C THR A 431 10.18 7.45 19.62
N GLY A 432 9.27 7.64 18.66
CA GLY A 432 8.58 6.57 17.93
C GLY A 432 7.07 6.62 18.15
N LEU A 433 6.45 5.46 18.40
CA LEU A 433 5.01 5.31 18.59
C LEU A 433 4.68 5.03 20.06
N ASP A 434 4.21 6.05 20.77
CA ASP A 434 3.90 5.99 22.20
C ASP A 434 2.46 5.50 22.42
N PHE A 435 2.25 4.55 23.33
CA PHE A 435 0.90 4.05 23.68
C PHE A 435 0.00 5.16 24.23
N VAL A 436 -1.26 5.18 23.79
CA VAL A 436 -2.29 6.13 24.22
C VAL A 436 -3.46 5.40 24.88
N ALA A 437 -4.07 4.47 24.15
CA ALA A 437 -5.23 3.71 24.58
C ALA A 437 -5.35 2.41 23.79
N ASN A 438 -6.12 1.45 24.30
CA ASN A 438 -6.54 0.24 23.58
C ASN A 438 -8.06 0.20 23.48
N THR A 439 -8.57 -0.56 22.53
CA THR A 439 -9.99 -0.91 22.48
C THR A 439 -10.33 -2.02 23.46
N ASP A 440 -11.63 -2.25 23.65
CA ASP A 440 -12.14 -3.50 24.20
C ASP A 440 -11.60 -4.71 23.42
N LEU A 441 -11.53 -5.86 24.09
CA LEU A 441 -11.05 -7.11 23.48
C LEU A 441 -12.12 -7.73 22.57
N GLY A 442 -11.80 -7.84 21.28
CA GLY A 442 -12.60 -8.53 20.28
C GLY A 442 -12.41 -10.04 20.30
N THR A 443 -13.38 -10.78 19.76
CA THR A 443 -13.26 -12.23 19.51
C THR A 443 -13.71 -12.49 18.08
N VAL A 444 -12.86 -13.14 17.27
CA VAL A 444 -13.14 -13.39 15.86
C VAL A 444 -14.39 -14.25 15.71
N THR A 445 -15.36 -13.77 14.93
CA THR A 445 -16.56 -14.53 14.55
C THR A 445 -16.66 -14.65 13.04
N GLN A 446 -17.45 -15.62 12.56
CA GLN A 446 -17.64 -15.85 11.14
C GLN A 446 -18.18 -14.63 10.38
N SER A 447 -18.97 -13.76 11.04
CA SER A 447 -19.55 -12.57 10.41
C SER A 447 -18.56 -11.41 10.27
N MET A 448 -17.42 -11.45 10.95
CA MET A 448 -16.39 -10.42 10.86
C MET A 448 -15.50 -10.60 9.62
N LEU A 449 -15.43 -11.82 9.10
CA LEU A 449 -14.44 -12.24 8.11
C LEU A 449 -14.78 -11.81 6.68
N ASN A 450 -13.76 -11.35 5.96
CA ASN A 450 -13.81 -10.96 4.57
C ASN A 450 -13.08 -11.97 3.68
N GLY A 451 -13.65 -12.26 2.52
CA GLY A 451 -12.89 -12.77 1.38
C GLY A 451 -12.28 -11.63 0.57
N SER A 452 -11.60 -11.97 -0.53
CA SER A 452 -11.13 -10.98 -1.50
C SER A 452 -12.27 -10.09 -2.00
N GLY A 453 -12.03 -8.78 -2.05
CA GLY A 453 -13.01 -7.74 -2.39
C GLY A 453 -14.03 -7.43 -1.28
N GLY A 454 -13.96 -8.12 -0.13
CA GLY A 454 -14.82 -7.85 1.02
C GLY A 454 -14.56 -6.48 1.64
N ASN A 455 -15.60 -5.87 2.20
CA ASN A 455 -15.56 -4.52 2.76
C ASN A 455 -16.19 -4.43 4.15
N ASN A 456 -16.23 -5.56 4.88
CA ASN A 456 -16.79 -5.64 6.22
C ASN A 456 -15.75 -5.20 7.26
N PHE A 457 -16.10 -4.21 8.07
CA PHE A 457 -15.25 -3.70 9.15
C PHE A 457 -15.85 -4.04 10.50
N THR A 458 -15.02 -4.52 11.41
CA THR A 458 -15.39 -4.76 12.80
C THR A 458 -14.81 -3.66 13.66
N TYR A 459 -15.66 -2.94 14.39
CA TYR A 459 -15.30 -1.83 15.27
C TYR A 459 -15.34 -2.26 16.74
N LEU A 460 -14.44 -1.70 17.56
CA LEU A 460 -14.37 -1.91 19.00
C LEU A 460 -14.22 -0.55 19.71
N TRP A 461 -14.92 -0.37 20.84
CA TRP A 461 -14.87 0.85 21.65
C TRP A 461 -13.49 1.04 22.28
N ILE A 462 -13.05 2.28 22.45
CA ILE A 462 -11.88 2.58 23.29
C ILE A 462 -12.23 2.27 24.75
N GLU A 463 -11.47 1.39 25.40
CA GLU A 463 -11.75 0.88 26.77
C GLU A 463 -11.83 2.01 27.79
N THR A 464 -10.96 3.02 27.65
CA THR A 464 -10.86 4.16 28.57
C THR A 464 -11.86 5.28 28.29
N GLY A 465 -12.75 5.10 27.31
CA GLY A 465 -13.61 6.15 26.76
C GLY A 465 -12.89 7.00 25.70
N ALA A 466 -13.65 7.94 25.11
CA ALA A 466 -13.20 8.69 23.95
C ALA A 466 -11.89 9.46 24.19
N VAL A 467 -10.96 9.38 23.21
CA VAL A 467 -9.66 10.06 23.26
C VAL A 467 -9.79 11.42 22.56
N PRO A 468 -9.57 12.55 23.25
CA PRO A 468 -9.63 13.86 22.61
C PRO A 468 -8.46 14.04 21.64
N VAL A 469 -8.74 14.64 20.49
CA VAL A 469 -7.74 15.03 19.48
C VAL A 469 -7.77 16.54 19.27
N PHE A 470 -6.60 17.11 18.94
CA PHE A 470 -6.41 18.53 18.69
C PHE A 470 -5.69 18.76 17.35
N PRO A 471 -5.80 19.98 16.77
CA PRO A 471 -5.04 20.33 15.58
C PRO A 471 -3.53 20.09 15.77
N GLY A 472 -2.92 19.35 14.85
CA GLY A 472 -1.51 18.97 14.89
C GLY A 472 -1.22 17.66 15.60
N ASP A 473 -2.24 16.97 16.12
CA ASP A 473 -2.05 15.62 16.67
C ASP A 473 -1.86 14.61 15.53
N GLU A 474 -0.96 13.65 15.77
CA GLU A 474 -0.60 12.56 14.86
C GLU A 474 -0.77 11.23 15.61
N TYR A 475 -1.66 10.37 15.11
CA TYR A 475 -1.93 9.07 15.71
C TYR A 475 -1.83 7.94 14.69
N VAL A 476 -1.50 6.75 15.18
CA VAL A 476 -1.48 5.50 14.45
C VAL A 476 -2.41 4.51 15.17
N PRO A 477 -3.67 4.33 14.75
CA PRO A 477 -4.49 3.19 15.17
C PRO A 477 -3.90 1.91 14.57
N MET A 478 -3.56 0.95 15.42
CA MET A 478 -2.89 -0.28 15.01
C MET A 478 -3.75 -1.49 15.37
N PHE A 479 -3.98 -2.37 14.42
CA PHE A 479 -4.49 -3.71 14.69
C PHE A 479 -3.45 -4.50 15.48
N HIS A 480 -3.86 -5.15 16.57
CA HIS A 480 -3.00 -5.97 17.41
C HIS A 480 -3.37 -7.45 17.32
N HIS A 481 -2.41 -8.24 16.85
CA HIS A 481 -2.45 -9.69 16.92
C HIS A 481 -1.62 -10.17 18.10
N PHE A 482 -2.23 -10.92 19.03
CA PHE A 482 -1.57 -11.41 20.27
C PHE A 482 -0.53 -12.52 20.06
N GLY A 483 -0.40 -13.05 18.84
CA GLY A 483 0.43 -14.22 18.56
C GLY A 483 -0.14 -15.53 19.13
N GLY A 484 0.57 -16.63 18.90
CA GLY A 484 0.17 -17.97 19.31
C GLY A 484 -0.42 -18.80 18.18
N ALA A 485 -1.01 -19.95 18.53
CA ALA A 485 -1.48 -20.94 17.55
C ALA A 485 -2.78 -20.55 16.82
N GLU A 486 -3.42 -19.46 17.22
CA GLU A 486 -4.71 -18.99 16.70
C GLU A 486 -4.50 -17.65 15.97
N PRO A 487 -4.19 -17.68 14.66
CA PRO A 487 -3.83 -16.46 13.93
C PRO A 487 -5.04 -15.55 13.69
N VAL A 488 -4.81 -14.24 13.71
CA VAL A 488 -5.78 -13.24 13.24
C VAL A 488 -5.10 -12.33 12.22
N TYR A 489 -5.74 -12.16 11.07
CA TYR A 489 -5.18 -11.41 9.95
C TYR A 489 -6.03 -10.18 9.62
N VAL A 490 -5.35 -9.04 9.47
CA VAL A 490 -5.95 -7.78 9.02
C VAL A 490 -5.69 -7.57 7.53
N GLY A 491 -6.70 -7.04 6.83
CA GLY A 491 -6.63 -6.72 5.41
C GLY A 491 -5.75 -5.51 5.12
N ILE A 492 -5.27 -5.43 3.87
CA ILE A 492 -4.59 -4.28 3.29
C ILE A 492 -5.28 -3.88 1.97
N ASN A 493 -5.32 -2.57 1.70
CA ASN A 493 -5.77 -2.04 0.43
C ASN A 493 -5.13 -0.69 0.11
N GLY A 494 -4.38 -0.67 -0.99
CA GLY A 494 -3.70 0.51 -1.51
C GLY A 494 -2.27 0.64 -1.02
N THR A 495 -1.59 1.64 -1.59
CA THR A 495 -0.19 1.97 -1.29
C THR A 495 -0.13 3.19 -0.39
N SER A 496 0.80 3.17 0.55
CA SER A 496 1.11 4.23 1.49
C SER A 496 2.48 4.82 1.15
N PRO A 497 2.65 6.16 1.22
CA PRO A 497 3.97 6.77 1.20
C PRO A 497 4.86 6.23 2.32
N ASP A 498 6.18 6.33 2.13
CA ASP A 498 7.16 6.00 3.15
C ASP A 498 6.84 6.71 4.48
N PHE A 499 7.13 6.04 5.60
CA PHE A 499 6.91 6.56 6.94
C PHE A 499 5.47 6.98 7.26
N SER A 500 4.45 6.49 6.53
CA SER A 500 3.03 6.77 6.80
C SER A 500 2.22 5.57 7.27
N SER A 501 2.79 4.36 7.23
CA SER A 501 2.18 3.12 7.73
C SER A 501 3.24 2.29 8.43
N TYR A 502 2.90 1.71 9.57
CA TYR A 502 3.86 1.16 10.52
C TYR A 502 3.53 -0.27 10.94
N VAL A 503 4.60 -1.02 11.20
CA VAL A 503 4.57 -2.35 11.82
C VAL A 503 5.47 -2.39 13.05
N ILE A 504 4.97 -2.97 14.13
CA ILE A 504 5.75 -3.35 15.31
C ILE A 504 5.62 -4.86 15.45
N ALA A 505 6.74 -5.57 15.51
CA ALA A 505 6.75 -7.02 15.67
C ALA A 505 8.08 -7.47 16.26
N GLU A 506 8.06 -8.47 17.14
CA GLU A 506 9.27 -9.15 17.61
C GLU A 506 9.32 -10.54 16.97
N PHE A 507 10.12 -10.71 15.91
CA PHE A 507 10.37 -12.02 15.31
C PHE A 507 11.60 -12.69 15.93
N GLU A 508 11.69 -14.03 15.86
CA GLU A 508 12.85 -14.80 16.35
C GLU A 508 14.21 -14.33 15.75
N THR A 509 14.20 -13.74 14.56
CA THR A 509 15.41 -13.35 13.81
C THR A 509 15.53 -11.84 13.54
N GLN A 510 14.47 -11.05 13.72
CA GLN A 510 14.45 -9.60 13.47
C GLN A 510 13.40 -8.92 14.36
N SER A 511 13.76 -7.80 14.99
CA SER A 511 12.80 -6.96 15.73
C SER A 511 12.46 -5.71 14.93
N CYS A 512 11.18 -5.41 14.76
CA CYS A 512 10.64 -4.20 14.14
C CYS A 512 10.02 -3.32 15.24
N ALA A 513 10.58 -2.14 15.53
CA ALA A 513 10.12 -1.31 16.65
C ALA A 513 10.42 0.21 16.51
N PRO A 514 9.63 0.98 15.73
CA PRO A 514 8.74 0.55 14.65
C PRO A 514 9.49 0.52 13.30
N CYS A 515 9.02 -0.32 12.37
CA CYS A 515 9.39 -0.26 10.95
C CYS A 515 8.24 0.36 10.15
N TYR A 516 8.52 0.88 8.95
CA TYR A 516 7.48 1.35 8.04
C TYR A 516 7.23 0.35 6.91
N THR A 517 6.04 0.44 6.32
CA THR A 517 5.61 -0.32 5.14
C THR A 517 4.90 0.60 4.16
N THR A 518 4.93 0.23 2.88
CA THR A 518 4.21 0.92 1.81
C THR A 518 2.84 0.29 1.52
N SER A 519 2.41 -0.73 2.27
CA SER A 519 1.03 -1.24 2.20
C SER A 519 0.12 -0.47 3.17
N THR A 520 -1.09 -0.10 2.74
CA THR A 520 -2.09 0.57 3.59
C THR A 520 -2.95 -0.46 4.32
N TYR A 521 -2.92 -0.45 5.65
CA TYR A 521 -3.77 -1.30 6.49
C TYR A 521 -5.23 -0.91 6.36
N MET A 522 -6.15 -1.87 6.34
CA MET A 522 -7.58 -1.61 6.45
C MET A 522 -7.98 -1.40 7.91
N VAL A 523 -7.45 -0.34 8.52
CA VAL A 523 -7.71 0.11 9.89
C VAL A 523 -8.22 1.55 9.85
N ARG A 524 -9.33 1.80 10.56
CA ARG A 524 -10.10 3.05 10.50
C ARG A 524 -10.44 3.58 11.89
N ILE A 525 -10.71 4.87 11.96
CA ILE A 525 -11.05 5.59 13.19
C ILE A 525 -12.54 5.96 13.16
N GLY A 526 -13.26 5.64 14.24
CA GLY A 526 -14.58 6.19 14.54
C GLY A 526 -14.47 7.46 15.38
N MET A 527 -14.94 8.57 14.83
CA MET A 527 -14.80 9.94 15.36
C MET A 527 -16.05 10.47 16.07
N SER A 528 -17.18 9.75 16.00
CA SER A 528 -18.40 10.10 16.74
C SER A 528 -18.98 8.89 17.46
N GLU A 529 -19.61 9.15 18.60
CA GLU A 529 -20.30 8.13 19.39
C GLU A 529 -21.44 7.51 18.57
N GLU A 530 -22.22 8.33 17.86
CA GLU A 530 -23.32 7.86 17.03
C GLU A 530 -22.86 6.94 15.88
N PHE A 531 -21.72 7.22 15.25
CA PHE A 531 -21.14 6.32 14.25
C PHE A 531 -20.73 4.99 14.89
N CYS A 532 -20.00 5.04 16.01
CA CYS A 532 -19.54 3.84 16.69
C CYS A 532 -20.71 2.98 17.19
N GLU A 533 -21.77 3.57 17.74
CA GLU A 533 -23.02 2.88 18.11
C GLU A 533 -23.69 2.20 16.89
N SER A 534 -23.63 2.83 15.72
CA SER A 534 -24.22 2.26 14.49
C SER A 534 -23.43 1.08 13.92
N MET A 535 -22.12 1.03 14.19
CA MET A 535 -21.20 0.01 13.66
C MET A 535 -20.95 -1.14 14.63
N ILE A 536 -21.05 -0.88 15.93
CA ILE A 536 -20.87 -1.86 16.98
C ILE A 536 -22.26 -2.39 17.31
N GLU A 537 -22.58 -3.61 16.88
CA GLU A 537 -23.83 -4.25 17.28
C GLU A 537 -23.93 -4.25 18.81
N GLU A 538 -24.88 -3.48 19.35
CA GLU A 538 -25.30 -3.66 20.74
C GLU A 538 -25.77 -5.11 20.87
N VAL A 539 -25.05 -5.92 21.64
CA VAL A 539 -25.70 -7.03 22.31
C VAL A 539 -26.72 -6.37 23.22
N GLU A 540 -27.99 -6.32 22.81
CA GLU A 540 -29.09 -5.79 23.62
C GLU A 540 -28.92 -6.35 25.04
N GLU A 541 -28.48 -5.51 25.99
CA GLU A 541 -28.59 -5.82 27.40
C GLU A 541 -30.08 -6.01 27.64
N PRO A 542 -30.55 -7.21 28.04
CA PRO A 542 -31.97 -7.42 28.23
C PRO A 542 -32.44 -6.44 29.30
N ASN A 543 -33.27 -5.49 28.87
CA ASN A 543 -33.96 -4.49 29.68
C ASN A 543 -34.00 -4.84 31.18
N SER A 544 -33.21 -4.08 31.96
CA SER A 544 -33.40 -3.73 33.37
C SER A 544 -34.56 -4.40 34.15
N VAL A 545 -34.45 -5.69 34.49
CA VAL A 545 -34.90 -6.29 35.78
C VAL A 545 -34.37 -7.73 35.94
N ALA A 546 -33.06 -7.91 35.83
CA ALA A 546 -32.38 -9.09 36.37
C ALA A 546 -30.91 -8.79 36.68
N SER A 547 -30.67 -7.75 37.49
CA SER A 547 -29.40 -7.58 38.19
C SER A 547 -29.29 -8.65 39.29
N LEU A 548 -28.91 -9.86 38.91
CA LEU A 548 -28.14 -10.75 39.76
C LEU A 548 -26.87 -11.05 38.96
N GLU A 549 -25.76 -10.52 39.44
CA GLU A 549 -24.42 -10.57 38.84
C GLU A 549 -24.12 -11.98 38.30
N LYS A 550 -23.92 -12.12 36.98
CA LYS A 550 -23.59 -13.40 36.34
C LYS A 550 -22.16 -13.88 36.66
N VAL A 551 -21.33 -13.01 37.23
CA VAL A 551 -20.04 -13.29 37.86
C VAL A 551 -19.83 -12.25 38.96
N SER A 552 -19.42 -12.68 40.15
CA SER A 552 -18.76 -11.81 41.11
C SER A 552 -17.40 -12.40 41.41
N ILE A 553 -16.31 -11.65 41.15
CA ILE A 553 -15.01 -11.98 41.75
C ILE A 553 -15.12 -11.59 43.22
N TYR A 554 -15.20 -12.58 44.11
CA TYR A 554 -15.28 -12.32 45.53
C TYR A 554 -13.96 -11.73 46.02
N GLU A 555 -12.84 -12.43 45.77
CA GLU A 555 -11.51 -12.02 46.18
C GLU A 555 -10.42 -12.60 45.27
N LEU A 556 -9.32 -11.86 45.11
CA LEU A 556 -8.02 -12.40 44.73
C LEU A 556 -7.15 -12.38 45.98
N PHE A 557 -6.95 -13.55 46.60
CA PHE A 557 -6.25 -13.63 47.88
C PHE A 557 -5.21 -14.75 47.92
N PRO A 558 -3.98 -14.48 48.40
CA PRO A 558 -3.48 -13.18 48.87
C PRO A 558 -3.20 -12.20 47.72
N ASN A 559 -3.53 -10.92 47.92
CA ASN A 559 -3.08 -9.81 47.07
C ASN A 559 -2.64 -8.65 47.99
N PRO A 560 -1.35 -8.27 48.04
CA PRO A 560 -0.24 -8.73 47.20
C PRO A 560 0.13 -10.22 47.40
N THR A 561 0.60 -10.87 46.33
CA THR A 561 1.04 -12.27 46.29
C THR A 561 2.57 -12.40 46.09
N ARG A 562 3.12 -13.58 46.41
CA ARG A 562 4.50 -14.01 46.05
C ARG A 562 4.51 -15.00 44.87
N GLY A 563 3.51 -14.91 44.00
CA GLY A 563 3.35 -15.80 42.85
C GLY A 563 2.29 -16.88 42.99
N ILE A 564 1.55 -16.97 44.11
CA ILE A 564 0.37 -17.84 44.20
C ILE A 564 -0.79 -17.05 44.79
N THR A 565 -1.89 -16.93 44.06
CA THR A 565 -3.12 -16.31 44.55
C THR A 565 -4.31 -17.19 44.21
N THR A 566 -5.42 -17.02 44.91
CA THR A 566 -6.67 -17.72 44.64
C THR A 566 -7.67 -16.72 44.10
N VAL A 567 -8.33 -17.05 42.99
CA VAL A 567 -9.55 -16.38 42.55
C VAL A 567 -10.76 -17.16 43.06
N GLU A 568 -11.67 -16.48 43.74
CA GLU A 568 -12.99 -17.00 44.10
C GLU A 568 -14.05 -16.30 43.25
N TYR A 569 -14.86 -17.09 42.54
CA TYR A 569 -15.90 -16.58 41.65
C TYR A 569 -17.14 -17.49 41.65
N SER A 570 -18.31 -16.93 41.37
CA SER A 570 -19.56 -17.70 41.25
C SER A 570 -20.19 -17.53 39.89
N LEU A 571 -20.76 -18.63 39.40
CA LEU A 571 -21.50 -18.70 38.14
C LEU A 571 -22.97 -19.00 38.45
N LEU A 572 -23.87 -18.17 37.93
CA LEU A 572 -25.30 -18.41 38.06
C LEU A 572 -25.83 -19.47 37.08
N ASP A 573 -25.16 -19.62 35.94
CA ASP A 573 -25.50 -20.55 34.85
C ASP A 573 -24.26 -21.25 34.32
N ASN A 574 -24.44 -22.36 33.59
CA ASN A 574 -23.36 -23.00 32.84
C ASN A 574 -22.79 -22.00 31.82
N SER A 575 -21.52 -21.65 31.96
CA SER A 575 -20.89 -20.56 31.22
C SER A 575 -19.47 -20.91 30.82
N ARG A 576 -19.01 -20.43 29.66
CA ARG A 576 -17.61 -20.57 29.27
C ARG A 576 -16.75 -19.62 30.10
N VAL A 577 -15.70 -20.11 30.75
CA VAL A 577 -14.84 -19.29 31.61
C VAL A 577 -13.42 -19.27 31.08
N VAL A 578 -12.88 -18.08 30.84
CA VAL A 578 -11.48 -17.86 30.44
C VAL A 578 -10.85 -16.84 31.39
N MET A 579 -9.62 -17.09 31.82
CA MET A 579 -8.87 -16.19 32.71
C MET A 579 -7.65 -15.65 32.01
N PHE A 580 -7.34 -14.37 32.26
CA PHE A 580 -6.21 -13.66 31.70
C PHE A 580 -5.45 -12.90 32.79
N MET A 581 -4.15 -12.71 32.60
CA MET A 581 -3.36 -11.72 33.32
C MET A 581 -2.66 -10.84 32.31
N PHE A 582 -2.73 -9.54 32.49
CA PHE A 582 -2.09 -8.52 31.67
C PHE A 582 -0.99 -7.82 32.46
N ASP A 583 0.14 -7.50 31.81
CA ASP A 583 1.15 -6.60 32.39
C ASP A 583 0.71 -5.13 32.31
N MET A 584 1.58 -4.20 32.75
CA MET A 584 1.27 -2.76 32.74
C MET A 584 1.15 -2.16 31.34
N ASN A 585 1.58 -2.89 30.30
CA ASN A 585 1.50 -2.49 28.90
C ASN A 585 0.36 -3.23 28.18
N GLY A 586 -0.53 -3.93 28.91
CA GLY A 586 -1.67 -4.64 28.32
C GLY A 586 -1.32 -6.01 27.70
N ARG A 587 -0.08 -6.49 27.78
CA ARG A 587 0.28 -7.81 27.19
C ARG A 587 -0.20 -8.96 28.07
N ILE A 588 -0.79 -9.99 27.45
CA ILE A 588 -1.21 -11.21 28.17
C ILE A 588 0.04 -11.98 28.64
N VAL A 589 0.26 -12.02 29.95
CA VAL A 589 1.35 -12.78 30.59
C VAL A 589 0.88 -14.10 31.20
N TYR A 590 -0.42 -14.36 31.19
CA TYR A 590 -1.03 -15.64 31.56
C TYR A 590 -2.42 -15.76 30.92
N SER A 591 -2.74 -16.94 30.39
CA SER A 591 -4.10 -17.29 29.92
C SER A 591 -4.46 -18.70 30.38
N ASN A 592 -5.74 -18.91 30.68
CA ASN A 592 -6.27 -20.23 31.02
C ASN A 592 -7.75 -20.34 30.67
N ASP A 593 -8.08 -21.16 29.67
CA ASP A 593 -9.45 -21.48 29.28
C ASP A 593 -9.95 -22.70 30.06
N LEU A 594 -10.97 -22.50 30.89
CA LEU A 594 -11.62 -23.57 31.66
C LEU A 594 -12.77 -24.23 30.90
N GLY A 595 -13.05 -23.78 29.67
CA GLY A 595 -14.16 -24.24 28.86
C GLY A 595 -15.51 -23.91 29.51
N VAL A 596 -16.53 -24.72 29.21
CA VAL A 596 -17.86 -24.57 29.82
C VAL A 596 -17.86 -25.15 31.23
N VAL A 597 -18.00 -24.26 32.22
CA VAL A 597 -18.06 -24.56 33.64
C VAL A 597 -19.52 -24.48 34.10
N GLY A 598 -19.97 -25.40 34.95
CA GLY A 598 -21.35 -25.44 35.43
C GLY A 598 -21.70 -24.28 36.39
N ALA A 599 -22.98 -24.01 36.65
CA ALA A 599 -23.37 -23.08 37.71
C ALA A 599 -22.83 -23.53 39.09
N GLY A 600 -22.37 -22.59 39.91
CA GLY A 600 -21.83 -22.85 41.25
C GLY A 600 -20.74 -21.87 41.69
N ASP A 601 -20.23 -22.08 42.91
CA ASP A 601 -19.12 -21.32 43.48
C ASP A 601 -17.81 -22.07 43.22
N TYR A 602 -16.80 -21.33 42.75
CA TYR A 602 -15.51 -21.87 42.35
C TYR A 602 -14.37 -21.17 43.06
N ARG A 603 -13.35 -21.97 43.35
CA ARG A 603 -12.08 -21.52 43.90
C ARG A 603 -10.97 -22.08 43.02
N HIS A 604 -10.27 -21.19 42.33
CA HIS A 604 -9.19 -21.56 41.41
C HIS A 604 -7.86 -20.99 41.90
N GLU A 605 -6.86 -21.85 42.07
CA GLU A 605 -5.51 -21.43 42.43
C GLU A 605 -4.76 -21.02 41.16
N LEU A 606 -4.19 -19.82 41.22
CA LEU A 606 -3.44 -19.21 40.13
C LEU A 606 -1.97 -19.15 40.54
N ASN A 607 -1.10 -19.72 39.71
CA ASN A 607 0.34 -19.73 39.94
C ASN A 607 1.06 -18.80 38.96
N PHE A 608 1.47 -17.66 39.48
CA PHE A 608 2.21 -16.59 38.84
C PHE A 608 3.68 -16.54 39.28
N SER A 609 4.23 -17.62 39.84
CA SER A 609 5.60 -17.65 40.39
C SER A 609 6.69 -17.39 39.34
N ASN A 610 6.36 -17.50 38.06
CA ASN A 610 7.26 -17.22 36.94
C ASN A 610 7.18 -15.76 36.46
N LEU A 611 6.26 -14.95 36.98
CA LEU A 611 6.14 -13.54 36.63
C LEU A 611 7.05 -12.68 37.52
N ALA A 612 7.57 -11.59 36.96
CA ALA A 612 8.37 -10.63 37.70
C ALA A 612 7.54 -9.92 38.78
N ALA A 613 8.22 -9.34 39.78
CA ALA A 613 7.54 -8.49 40.75
C ALA A 613 7.01 -7.23 40.06
N GLY A 614 5.74 -6.90 40.27
CA GLY A 614 5.05 -5.84 39.53
C GLY A 614 3.55 -5.79 39.79
N THR A 615 2.89 -4.81 39.20
CA THR A 615 1.43 -4.70 39.18
C THR A 615 0.92 -5.27 37.85
N TYR A 616 -0.11 -6.10 37.93
CA TYR A 616 -0.75 -6.76 36.81
C TYR A 616 -2.27 -6.55 36.89
N THR A 617 -2.96 -6.73 35.76
CA THR A 617 -4.42 -6.77 35.70
C THR A 617 -4.86 -8.20 35.46
N PHE A 618 -5.60 -8.79 36.40
CA PHE A 618 -6.24 -10.09 36.22
C PHE A 618 -7.64 -9.87 35.66
N SER A 619 -8.04 -10.64 34.64
CA SER A 619 -9.39 -10.63 34.09
C SER A 619 -9.97 -12.04 34.08
N ILE A 620 -11.24 -12.18 34.42
CA ILE A 620 -12.03 -13.39 34.17
C ILE A 620 -13.16 -13.05 33.21
N LYS A 621 -13.19 -13.71 32.05
CA LYS A 621 -14.27 -13.64 31.06
C LYS A 621 -15.20 -14.84 31.25
N VAL A 622 -16.49 -14.57 31.37
CA VAL A 622 -17.56 -15.56 31.50
C VAL A 622 -18.61 -15.29 30.42
N ASN A 623 -18.65 -16.14 29.42
CA ASN A 623 -19.30 -15.87 28.13
C ASN A 623 -18.78 -14.52 27.57
N ASP A 624 -19.66 -13.51 27.43
CA ASP A 624 -19.30 -12.20 26.88
C ASP A 624 -19.00 -11.14 27.96
N LYS A 625 -19.23 -11.46 29.24
CA LYS A 625 -18.95 -10.53 30.35
C LYS A 625 -17.58 -10.78 30.92
N HIS A 626 -16.86 -9.74 31.31
CA HIS A 626 -15.57 -9.88 31.98
C HIS A 626 -15.50 -9.03 33.24
N GLU A 627 -14.70 -9.47 34.20
CA GLU A 627 -14.45 -8.77 35.46
C GLU A 627 -12.94 -8.66 35.66
N THR A 628 -12.46 -7.46 35.99
CA THR A 628 -11.01 -7.20 36.17
C THR A 628 -10.67 -6.84 37.62
N LYS A 629 -9.47 -7.23 38.04
CA LYS A 629 -8.89 -6.88 39.34
C LYS A 629 -7.38 -6.69 39.21
N GLN A 630 -6.84 -5.69 39.90
CA GLN A 630 -5.39 -5.56 40.01
C GLN A 630 -4.80 -6.65 40.89
N VAL A 631 -3.65 -7.20 40.49
CA VAL A 631 -2.83 -8.15 41.26
C VAL A 631 -1.43 -7.58 41.41
N MET A 632 -0.94 -7.50 42.64
CA MET A 632 0.43 -7.10 42.92
C MET A 632 1.28 -8.33 43.27
N ILE A 633 2.34 -8.57 42.50
CA ILE A 633 3.34 -9.63 42.74
C ILE A 633 4.56 -9.00 43.40
N ARG A 634 5.05 -9.60 44.49
CA ARG A 634 6.19 -9.12 45.30
C ARG A 634 7.35 -10.09 45.38
#